data_AF-A0A1F6DCH0-F1
#
_entry.id   AF-A0A1F6DCH0-F1
#
_cell.length_a   1.000
_cell.length_b   1.000
_cell.length_c   1.000
_cell.angle_alpha   90.00
_cell.angle_beta   90.00
_cell.angle_gamma   90.00
#
_symmetry.space_group_name_H-M   'P 1'
#
loop_
_entity.id
_entity.type
_entity.pdbx_description
1 polymer ?
#
loop_
_entity_poly.entity_id
_entity_poly.type
_entity_poly.pdbx_seq_one_letter_code
_entity_poly.pdbx_strand_id
1 'polypeptide(L)'
;MEICKKNSSLVACFPKAELLKMYETHKKSSILAKLNEQGKTLGDFNSMTEALNWVHRLGQMSANDRDEHELIAAVFFVVDFYEGTSEICFKLKNSFNYNKDKTDSIDTLNKYRDDPPDFIIKQSDGWRDFELKRYREALDTDTIFDFIIKKVGHYGNLGDMNLLLILQANGSNELKIDFRDLHERLTKEKYAFRGEILLSFNNNSAEMVICQVFPNFAKSIKTFILPSLKRI
;
A
#
# COMPACT_ATOMS: atom_id res chain seq x y z
N MET A 1 -3.80 0.26 -19.24
CA MET A 1 -2.51 0.84 -18.82
C MET A 1 -2.17 2.00 -19.73
N GLU A 2 -1.70 3.10 -19.15
CA GLU A 2 -1.29 4.32 -19.86
C GLU A 2 0.13 4.70 -19.42
N ILE A 3 1.00 5.06 -20.37
CA ILE A 3 2.30 5.67 -20.05
C ILE A 3 2.09 7.19 -20.00
N CYS A 4 2.26 7.76 -18.82
CA CYS A 4 2.13 9.20 -18.60
C CYS A 4 3.50 9.84 -18.35
N LYS A 5 3.55 11.18 -18.47
CA LYS A 5 4.68 11.97 -18.02
C LYS A 5 4.30 12.77 -16.77
N LYS A 6 5.01 12.56 -15.67
CA LYS A 6 4.90 13.34 -14.43
C LYS A 6 6.21 14.11 -14.26
N ASN A 7 6.15 15.44 -14.40
CA ASN A 7 7.34 16.31 -14.47
C ASN A 7 8.30 15.84 -15.58
N SER A 8 9.53 15.42 -15.21
CA SER A 8 10.54 14.89 -16.12
C SER A 8 10.56 13.35 -16.20
N SER A 9 9.74 12.65 -15.42
CA SER A 9 9.75 11.18 -15.32
C SER A 9 8.59 10.53 -16.09
N LEU A 10 8.85 9.36 -16.65
CA LEU A 10 7.82 8.48 -17.19
C LEU A 10 7.20 7.66 -16.06
N VAL A 11 5.89 7.47 -16.11
CA VAL A 11 5.14 6.63 -15.16
C VAL A 11 4.19 5.71 -15.91
N ALA A 12 4.08 4.46 -15.48
CA ALA A 12 3.06 3.53 -15.97
C ALA A 12 1.86 3.56 -15.02
N CYS A 13 0.70 3.95 -15.53
CA CYS A 13 -0.55 4.09 -14.78
C CYS A 13 -1.54 2.98 -15.14
N PHE A 14 -2.20 2.46 -14.12
CA PHE A 14 -3.12 1.34 -14.22
C PHE A 14 -4.41 1.65 -13.47
N PRO A 15 -5.59 1.40 -14.08
CA PRO A 15 -6.81 1.21 -13.31
C PRO A 15 -6.62 0.05 -12.32
N LYS A 16 -7.19 0.18 -11.12
CA LYS A 16 -7.11 -0.86 -10.06
C LYS A 16 -7.42 -2.26 -10.60
N ALA A 17 -8.49 -2.40 -11.39
CA ALA A 17 -8.94 -3.69 -11.92
C ALA A 17 -7.90 -4.35 -12.85
N GLU A 18 -7.15 -3.57 -13.62
CA GLU A 18 -6.12 -4.07 -14.52
C GLU A 18 -4.90 -4.57 -13.73
N LEU A 19 -4.41 -3.77 -12.79
CA LEU A 19 -3.28 -4.15 -11.93
C LEU A 19 -3.63 -5.37 -11.05
N LEU A 20 -4.86 -5.43 -10.54
CA LEU A 20 -5.38 -6.59 -9.82
C LEU A 20 -5.35 -7.85 -10.70
N LYS A 21 -5.82 -7.77 -11.94
CA LYS A 21 -5.80 -8.91 -12.87
C LYS A 21 -4.39 -9.38 -13.17
N MET A 22 -3.44 -8.46 -13.37
CA MET A 22 -2.02 -8.78 -13.56
C MET A 22 -1.47 -9.51 -12.33
N TYR A 23 -1.78 -9.01 -11.13
CA TYR A 23 -1.33 -9.57 -9.87
C TYR A 23 -1.93 -10.96 -9.60
N GLU A 24 -3.24 -11.13 -9.79
CA GLU A 24 -3.92 -12.43 -9.70
C GLU A 24 -3.32 -13.46 -10.65
N THR A 25 -3.02 -13.06 -11.88
CA THR A 25 -2.40 -13.94 -12.88
C THR A 25 -1.01 -14.38 -12.43
N HIS A 26 -0.19 -13.45 -11.95
CA HIS A 26 1.16 -13.71 -11.46
C HIS A 26 1.16 -14.63 -10.23
N LYS A 27 0.22 -14.45 -9.28
CA LYS A 27 0.15 -15.22 -8.02
C LYS A 27 -0.72 -16.48 -8.08
N LYS A 28 -1.42 -16.75 -9.19
CA LYS A 28 -2.42 -17.82 -9.27
C LYS A 28 -1.91 -19.18 -8.77
N SER A 29 -0.72 -19.59 -9.21
CA SER A 29 -0.15 -20.90 -8.85
C SER A 29 0.22 -20.98 -7.37
N SER A 30 0.82 -19.92 -6.80
CA SER A 30 1.20 -19.89 -5.39
C SER A 30 -0.02 -19.83 -4.47
N ILE A 31 -1.07 -19.11 -4.86
CA ILE A 31 -2.36 -19.10 -4.17
C ILE A 31 -2.95 -20.50 -4.16
N LEU A 32 -3.04 -21.16 -5.32
CA LEU A 32 -3.58 -22.52 -5.42
C LEU A 32 -2.82 -23.51 -4.54
N ALA A 33 -1.49 -23.43 -4.50
CA ALA A 33 -0.68 -24.24 -3.60
C ALA A 33 -1.05 -23.97 -2.13
N LYS A 34 -1.18 -22.70 -1.74
CA LYS A 34 -1.50 -22.32 -0.35
C LYS A 34 -2.90 -22.70 0.07
N LEU A 35 -3.87 -22.61 -0.84
CA LEU A 35 -5.23 -23.10 -0.63
C LEU A 35 -5.22 -24.61 -0.35
N ASN A 36 -4.52 -25.38 -1.20
CA ASN A 36 -4.41 -26.83 -1.05
C ASN A 36 -3.75 -27.24 0.28
N GLU A 37 -2.69 -26.54 0.72
CA GLU A 37 -2.07 -26.76 2.04
C GLU A 37 -3.05 -26.62 3.21
N GLN A 38 -4.09 -25.82 3.04
CA GLN A 38 -5.12 -25.56 4.05
C GLN A 38 -6.41 -26.35 3.80
N GLY A 39 -6.37 -27.33 2.90
CA GLY A 39 -7.54 -28.15 2.53
C GLY A 39 -8.64 -27.35 1.84
N LYS A 40 -8.31 -26.22 1.21
CA LYS A 40 -9.24 -25.37 0.46
C LYS A 40 -8.98 -25.41 -1.04
N THR A 41 -9.98 -25.01 -1.80
CA THR A 41 -9.94 -24.84 -3.26
C THR A 41 -10.46 -23.45 -3.64
N LEU A 42 -10.32 -23.04 -4.90
CA LEU A 42 -10.94 -21.80 -5.38
C LEU A 42 -12.47 -21.84 -5.31
N GLY A 43 -13.08 -23.02 -5.37
CA GLY A 43 -14.54 -23.17 -5.27
C GLY A 43 -15.10 -22.78 -3.90
N ASP A 44 -14.25 -22.68 -2.87
CA ASP A 44 -14.63 -22.20 -1.54
C ASP A 44 -14.76 -20.68 -1.46
N PHE A 45 -14.48 -19.98 -2.57
CA PHE A 45 -14.49 -18.52 -2.68
C PHE A 45 -15.28 -18.07 -3.90
N ASN A 46 -15.88 -16.89 -3.82
CA ASN A 46 -16.67 -16.32 -4.91
C ASN A 46 -15.79 -15.73 -6.03
N SER A 47 -14.52 -15.45 -5.75
CA SER A 47 -13.57 -14.92 -6.73
C SER A 47 -12.11 -15.22 -6.37
N MET A 48 -11.23 -15.11 -7.36
CA MET A 48 -9.77 -15.17 -7.15
C MET A 48 -9.30 -14.05 -6.21
N THR A 49 -9.88 -12.86 -6.33
CA THR A 49 -9.63 -11.73 -5.43
C THR A 49 -9.93 -12.09 -3.98
N GLU A 50 -11.01 -12.83 -3.73
CA GLU A 50 -11.36 -13.26 -2.38
C GLU A 50 -10.35 -14.26 -1.84
N ALA A 51 -10.00 -15.27 -2.64
CA ALA A 51 -8.99 -16.25 -2.29
C ALA A 51 -7.64 -15.60 -1.98
N LEU A 52 -7.24 -14.61 -2.79
CA LEU A 52 -6.02 -13.82 -2.59
C LEU A 52 -6.04 -13.04 -1.27
N ASN A 53 -7.15 -12.35 -0.97
CA ASN A 53 -7.30 -11.64 0.30
C ASN A 53 -7.26 -12.59 1.51
N TRP A 54 -7.81 -13.79 1.36
CA TRP A 54 -7.74 -14.82 2.39
C TRP A 54 -6.31 -15.34 2.58
N VAL A 55 -5.60 -15.64 1.50
CA VAL A 55 -4.18 -16.07 1.55
C VAL A 55 -3.31 -14.98 2.16
N HIS A 56 -3.51 -13.70 1.83
CA HIS A 56 -2.76 -12.59 2.44
C HIS A 56 -3.06 -12.37 3.93
N ARG A 57 -4.25 -12.76 4.41
CA ARG A 57 -4.57 -12.71 5.85
C ARG A 57 -3.98 -13.89 6.62
N LEU A 58 -4.04 -15.10 6.04
CA LEU A 58 -3.53 -16.30 6.70
C LEU A 58 -2.02 -16.46 6.58
N GLY A 59 -1.50 -16.16 5.40
CA GLY A 59 -0.09 -16.02 5.18
C GLY A 59 0.28 -14.58 5.43
N GLN A 60 1.13 -14.33 6.41
CA GLN A 60 2.14 -13.27 6.29
C GLN A 60 3.12 -13.52 5.11
N MET A 61 2.63 -14.14 4.02
CA MET A 61 3.33 -14.43 2.80
C MET A 61 3.42 -13.12 2.01
N SER A 62 4.53 -12.47 2.29
CA SER A 62 5.17 -11.31 1.63
C SER A 62 6.24 -10.73 2.56
N ALA A 63 6.41 -11.25 3.79
CA ALA A 63 7.26 -10.65 4.82
C ALA A 63 8.69 -10.22 4.38
N ASN A 64 9.22 -10.78 3.29
CA ASN A 64 10.54 -10.43 2.75
C ASN A 64 10.57 -9.86 1.32
N ASP A 65 9.46 -9.85 0.56
CA ASP A 65 9.44 -9.28 -0.79
C ASP A 65 8.90 -7.85 -0.75
N ARG A 66 9.80 -6.87 -0.89
CA ARG A 66 9.49 -5.45 -0.89
C ARG A 66 8.49 -5.11 -2.00
N ASP A 67 8.73 -5.62 -3.20
CA ASP A 67 7.98 -5.28 -4.40
C ASP A 67 6.53 -5.78 -4.31
N GLU A 68 6.36 -6.98 -3.76
CA GLU A 68 5.05 -7.54 -3.46
C GLU A 68 4.27 -6.69 -2.45
N HIS A 69 4.93 -6.22 -1.38
CA HIS A 69 4.28 -5.39 -0.38
C HIS A 69 3.78 -4.06 -0.92
N GLU A 70 4.55 -3.40 -1.78
CA GLU A 70 4.17 -2.14 -2.40
C GLU A 70 2.95 -2.31 -3.32
N LEU A 71 2.96 -3.35 -4.15
CA LEU A 71 1.83 -3.68 -5.02
C LEU A 71 0.56 -3.99 -4.21
N ILE A 72 0.69 -4.80 -3.15
CA ILE A 72 -0.45 -5.10 -2.27
C ILE A 72 -0.97 -3.83 -1.61
N ALA A 73 -0.08 -2.98 -1.08
CA ALA A 73 -0.47 -1.74 -0.42
C ALA A 73 -1.22 -0.81 -1.37
N ALA A 74 -0.66 -0.58 -2.56
CA ALA A 74 -1.29 0.28 -3.56
C ALA A 74 -2.67 -0.25 -3.99
N VAL A 75 -2.78 -1.55 -4.30
CA VAL A 75 -4.00 -2.17 -4.85
C VAL A 75 -5.08 -2.39 -3.79
N PHE A 76 -4.72 -2.94 -2.63
CA PHE A 76 -5.71 -3.38 -1.64
C PHE A 76 -5.91 -2.37 -0.53
N PHE A 77 -4.91 -1.54 -0.23
CA PHE A 77 -4.92 -0.74 0.99
C PHE A 77 -5.08 0.74 0.77
N VAL A 78 -4.61 1.28 -0.35
CA VAL A 78 -4.48 2.73 -0.49
C VAL A 78 -5.46 3.28 -1.51
N VAL A 79 -5.49 2.71 -2.73
CA VAL A 79 -6.30 3.27 -3.83
C VAL A 79 -7.77 3.43 -3.47
N ASP A 80 -8.31 2.53 -2.63
CA ASP A 80 -9.72 2.60 -2.26
C ASP A 80 -10.02 3.83 -1.40
N PHE A 81 -9.08 4.37 -0.64
CA PHE A 81 -9.32 5.59 0.16
C PHE A 81 -9.39 6.85 -0.71
N TYR A 82 -9.01 6.76 -1.98
CA TYR A 82 -9.06 7.85 -2.94
C TYR A 82 -10.24 7.63 -3.89
N GLU A 83 -11.37 8.28 -3.58
CA GLU A 83 -12.64 8.16 -4.30
C GLU A 83 -12.52 8.51 -5.80
N GLY A 84 -13.49 8.05 -6.60
CA GLY A 84 -13.55 8.35 -8.04
C GLY A 84 -12.66 7.46 -8.92
N THR A 85 -12.35 7.93 -10.12
CA THR A 85 -11.48 7.22 -11.08
C THR A 85 -10.01 7.45 -10.74
N SER A 86 -9.53 6.74 -9.73
CA SER A 86 -8.12 6.75 -9.32
C SER A 86 -7.32 5.71 -10.09
N GLU A 87 -6.11 6.07 -10.51
CA GLU A 87 -5.13 5.17 -11.12
C GLU A 87 -3.93 4.98 -10.21
N ILE A 88 -3.39 3.75 -10.20
CA ILE A 88 -2.15 3.42 -9.50
C ILE A 88 -1.03 3.52 -10.53
N CYS A 89 -0.02 4.33 -10.24
CA CYS A 89 1.10 4.54 -11.14
C CYS A 89 2.44 4.19 -10.49
N PHE A 90 3.37 3.73 -11.31
CA PHE A 90 4.76 3.44 -10.92
C PHE A 90 5.71 4.24 -11.79
N LYS A 91 6.70 4.87 -11.17
CA LYS A 91 7.78 5.53 -11.90
C LYS A 91 8.58 4.49 -12.67
N LEU A 92 8.93 4.81 -13.90
CA LEU A 92 9.75 3.96 -14.76
C LEU A 92 11.20 4.46 -14.80
N LYS A 93 12.13 3.52 -14.94
CA LYS A 93 13.55 3.81 -15.16
C LYS A 93 13.74 4.63 -16.43
N ASN A 94 14.74 5.51 -16.43
CA ASN A 94 15.11 6.31 -17.61
C ASN A 94 15.51 5.46 -18.83
N SER A 95 15.85 4.18 -18.61
CA SER A 95 16.17 3.23 -19.68
C SER A 95 14.94 2.62 -20.37
N PHE A 96 13.73 2.84 -19.86
CA PHE A 96 12.50 2.33 -20.46
C PHE A 96 12.21 3.01 -21.79
N ASN A 97 12.02 2.21 -22.85
CA ASN A 97 11.68 2.66 -24.19
C ASN A 97 10.24 2.27 -24.54
N TYR A 98 9.33 3.23 -24.54
CA TYR A 98 7.90 3.01 -24.80
C TYR A 98 7.58 2.40 -26.18
N ASN A 99 8.52 2.42 -27.14
CA ASN A 99 8.34 1.79 -28.45
C ASN A 99 8.71 0.30 -28.47
N LYS A 100 9.41 -0.20 -27.44
CA LYS A 100 9.96 -1.57 -27.41
C LYS A 100 9.59 -2.35 -26.15
N ASP A 101 9.62 -1.67 -25.01
CA ASP A 101 9.39 -2.26 -23.70
C ASP A 101 7.90 -2.28 -23.36
N LYS A 102 7.50 -3.24 -22.52
CA LYS A 102 6.11 -3.43 -22.06
C LYS A 102 6.09 -3.60 -20.55
N THR A 103 4.95 -3.27 -19.95
CA THR A 103 4.64 -3.42 -18.51
C THR A 103 3.28 -4.13 -18.32
N ASP A 104 3.02 -5.12 -19.17
CA ASP A 104 1.76 -5.90 -19.23
C ASP A 104 1.70 -7.07 -18.23
N SER A 105 2.76 -7.30 -17.46
CA SER A 105 2.79 -8.25 -16.34
C SER A 105 3.48 -7.65 -15.11
N ILE A 106 3.31 -8.29 -13.95
CA ILE A 106 4.01 -7.89 -12.72
C ILE A 106 5.54 -8.01 -12.90
N ASP A 107 6.02 -9.07 -13.56
CA ASP A 107 7.45 -9.27 -13.78
C ASP A 107 8.07 -8.18 -14.66
N THR A 108 7.37 -7.80 -15.75
CA THR A 108 7.85 -6.73 -16.64
C THR A 108 7.72 -5.36 -15.98
N LEU A 109 6.66 -5.11 -15.22
CA LEU A 109 6.54 -3.90 -14.40
C LEU A 109 7.70 -3.78 -13.38
N ASN A 110 7.97 -4.83 -12.60
CA ASN A 110 9.04 -4.83 -11.59
C ASN A 110 10.44 -4.68 -12.22
N LYS A 111 10.65 -5.20 -13.42
CA LYS A 111 11.89 -5.00 -14.18
C LYS A 111 12.15 -3.51 -14.46
N TYR A 112 11.11 -2.77 -14.86
CA TYR A 112 11.24 -1.40 -15.37
C TYR A 112 10.86 -0.30 -14.39
N ARG A 113 10.22 -0.62 -13.26
CA ARG A 113 9.91 0.37 -12.23
C ARG A 113 11.16 0.88 -11.52
N ASP A 114 11.09 2.10 -11.01
CA ASP A 114 12.15 2.85 -10.34
C ASP A 114 11.62 3.43 -9.02
N ASP A 115 12.48 3.52 -8.02
CA ASP A 115 12.20 4.05 -6.68
C ASP A 115 13.20 5.16 -6.30
N PRO A 116 12.79 6.21 -5.56
CA PRO A 116 11.42 6.55 -5.15
C PRO A 116 10.58 7.27 -6.24
N PRO A 117 9.25 7.36 -6.08
CA PRO A 117 8.43 6.81 -4.98
C PRO A 117 8.08 5.32 -5.18
N ASP A 118 7.67 4.63 -4.12
CA ASP A 118 7.24 3.22 -4.16
C ASP A 118 5.98 3.03 -5.02
N PHE A 119 5.02 3.95 -4.93
CA PHE A 119 3.88 4.06 -5.85
C PHE A 119 3.31 5.48 -5.86
N ILE A 120 2.42 5.74 -6.82
CA ILE A 120 1.77 7.04 -7.02
C ILE A 120 0.27 6.82 -7.21
N ILE A 121 -0.56 7.65 -6.59
CA ILE A 121 -2.00 7.69 -6.88
C ILE A 121 -2.27 8.91 -7.77
N LYS A 122 -2.85 8.67 -8.94
CA LYS A 122 -3.28 9.71 -9.90
C LYS A 122 -4.80 9.86 -9.81
N GLN A 123 -5.25 11.09 -9.62
CA GLN A 123 -6.64 11.50 -9.64
C GLN A 123 -6.81 12.74 -10.53
N SER A 124 -8.06 13.18 -10.74
CA SER A 124 -8.34 14.39 -11.51
C SER A 124 -7.72 15.66 -10.92
N ASP A 125 -7.50 15.68 -9.60
CA ASP A 125 -6.95 16.82 -8.87
C ASP A 125 -5.42 16.81 -8.75
N GLY A 126 -4.76 15.72 -9.20
CA GLY A 126 -3.31 15.66 -9.27
C GLY A 126 -2.72 14.30 -8.96
N TRP A 127 -1.48 14.33 -8.47
CA TRP A 127 -0.65 13.16 -8.24
C TRP A 127 -0.18 13.16 -6.80
N ARG A 128 -0.26 12.00 -6.15
CA ARG A 128 0.19 11.79 -4.77
C ARG A 128 1.24 10.70 -4.77
N ASP A 129 2.47 11.08 -4.45
CA ASP A 129 3.59 10.14 -4.35
C ASP A 129 3.61 9.51 -2.97
N PHE A 130 3.90 8.21 -2.87
CA PHE A 130 3.95 7.49 -1.60
C PHE A 130 5.28 6.76 -1.41
N GLU A 131 5.87 6.96 -0.24
CA GLU A 131 6.88 6.10 0.33
C GLU A 131 6.20 5.16 1.34
N LEU A 132 6.35 3.86 1.13
CA LEU A 132 5.79 2.82 1.97
C LEU A 132 6.83 2.34 2.98
N LYS A 133 6.44 2.25 4.24
CA LYS A 133 7.24 1.57 5.26
C LYS A 133 6.39 0.62 6.08
N ARG A 134 6.97 -0.53 6.38
CA ARG A 134 6.42 -1.50 7.32
C ARG A 134 6.92 -1.12 8.71
N TYR A 135 6.02 -0.97 9.66
CA TYR A 135 6.34 -0.76 11.06
C TYR A 135 6.04 -2.05 11.82
N ARG A 136 7.08 -2.64 12.41
CA ARG A 136 7.03 -3.96 13.07
C ARG A 136 7.45 -3.91 14.54
N GLU A 137 7.67 -2.72 15.06
CA GLU A 137 8.12 -2.52 16.45
C GLU A 137 6.90 -2.48 17.38
N ALA A 138 7.09 -2.00 18.61
CA ALA A 138 6.01 -1.89 19.58
C ALA A 138 4.93 -0.92 19.08
N LEU A 139 3.65 -1.29 19.24
CA LEU A 139 2.53 -0.49 18.76
C LEU A 139 2.09 0.54 19.80
N ASP A 140 3.00 1.42 20.20
CA ASP A 140 2.76 2.54 21.12
C ASP A 140 3.16 3.88 20.50
N THR A 141 2.69 4.99 21.09
CA THR A 141 2.89 6.33 20.54
C THR A 141 4.35 6.73 20.45
N ASP A 142 5.16 6.41 21.46
CA ASP A 142 6.55 6.86 21.56
C ASP A 142 7.43 6.23 20.49
N THR A 143 7.38 4.91 20.38
CA THR A 143 8.19 4.15 19.41
C THR A 143 7.83 4.50 17.96
N ILE A 144 6.54 4.70 17.69
CA ILE A 144 6.07 5.13 16.37
C ILE A 144 6.52 6.55 16.05
N PHE A 145 6.43 7.48 17.02
CA PHE A 145 6.93 8.84 16.84
C PHE A 145 8.41 8.81 16.48
N ASP A 146 9.24 8.13 17.27
CA ASP A 146 10.69 8.04 17.03
C ASP A 146 11.01 7.43 15.66
N PHE A 147 10.26 6.42 15.24
CA PHE A 147 10.39 5.83 13.92
C PHE A 147 10.07 6.84 12.81
N ILE A 148 8.98 7.59 12.95
CA ILE A 148 8.60 8.65 12.00
C ILE A 148 9.69 9.71 11.91
N ILE A 149 10.18 10.23 13.04
CA ILE A 149 11.27 11.22 13.08
C ILE A 149 12.50 10.69 12.35
N LYS A 150 12.92 9.47 12.66
CA LYS A 150 14.07 8.83 12.04
C LYS A 150 13.90 8.70 10.53
N LYS A 151 12.71 8.33 10.05
CA LYS A 151 12.43 8.20 8.61
C LYS A 151 12.42 9.56 7.93
N VAL A 152 11.63 10.51 8.43
CA VAL A 152 11.56 11.86 7.87
C VAL A 152 12.95 12.51 7.83
N GLY A 153 13.75 12.34 8.89
CA GLY A 153 15.13 12.83 8.96
C GLY A 153 16.10 12.14 7.98
N HIS A 154 16.00 10.82 7.81
CA HIS A 154 16.87 10.06 6.89
C HIS A 154 16.72 10.50 5.43
N TYR A 155 15.50 10.87 5.03
CA TYR A 155 15.24 11.31 3.66
C TYR A 155 15.65 12.76 3.38
N GLY A 156 16.11 13.51 4.39
CA GLY A 156 16.67 14.87 4.27
C GLY A 156 15.66 15.95 3.87
N ASN A 157 14.66 15.61 3.07
CA ASN A 157 13.42 16.30 2.79
C ASN A 157 12.59 15.35 1.90
N LEU A 158 11.60 14.62 2.45
CA LEU A 158 10.63 13.86 1.61
C LEU A 158 9.86 14.80 0.66
N GLY A 159 10.03 16.13 0.76
CA GLY A 159 9.37 17.12 -0.08
C GLY A 159 7.87 17.00 0.09
N ASP A 160 7.18 16.75 -1.02
CA ASP A 160 5.72 16.59 -1.06
C ASP A 160 5.29 15.10 -1.09
N MET A 161 6.22 14.14 -0.91
CA MET A 161 5.93 12.71 -0.93
C MET A 161 5.26 12.25 0.38
N ASN A 162 4.12 11.56 0.30
CA ASN A 162 3.45 11.04 1.48
C ASN A 162 4.20 9.84 2.08
N LEU A 163 4.24 9.74 3.40
CA LEU A 163 4.74 8.56 4.12
C LEU A 163 3.56 7.71 4.57
N LEU A 164 3.49 6.47 4.09
CA LEU A 164 2.53 5.48 4.55
C LEU A 164 3.21 4.42 5.40
N LEU A 165 2.82 4.35 6.67
CA LEU A 165 3.25 3.31 7.60
C LEU A 165 2.18 2.22 7.69
N ILE A 166 2.51 1.00 7.26
CA ILE A 166 1.69 -0.18 7.54
C ILE A 166 2.10 -0.72 8.90
N LEU A 167 1.20 -0.61 9.88
CA LEU A 167 1.38 -1.13 11.23
C LEU A 167 1.17 -2.65 11.21
N GLN A 168 2.22 -3.39 11.54
CA GLN A 168 2.22 -4.84 11.65
C GLN A 168 2.56 -5.19 13.10
N ALA A 169 1.59 -5.71 13.85
CA ALA A 169 1.86 -6.21 15.19
C ALA A 169 2.79 -7.43 15.10
N ASN A 170 3.95 -7.37 15.76
CA ASN A 170 4.73 -8.58 16.04
C ASN A 170 4.12 -9.27 17.27
N GLY A 171 3.20 -10.21 17.05
CA GLY A 171 2.57 -11.00 18.12
C GLY A 171 1.28 -10.38 18.66
N SER A 172 0.94 -10.67 19.92
CA SER A 172 -0.30 -10.22 20.59
C SER A 172 -0.27 -8.78 21.09
N ASN A 173 0.53 -7.92 20.45
CA ASN A 173 0.67 -6.53 20.88
C ASN A 173 -0.66 -5.80 20.65
N GLU A 174 -1.28 -5.39 21.75
CA GLU A 174 -2.42 -4.49 21.73
C GLU A 174 -2.00 -3.14 21.13
N LEU A 175 -2.84 -2.56 20.28
CA LEU A 175 -2.62 -1.24 19.68
C LEU A 175 -2.79 -0.17 20.76
N LYS A 176 -1.69 0.33 21.32
CA LYS A 176 -1.66 1.35 22.39
C LYS A 176 -1.20 2.70 21.86
N ILE A 177 -1.70 3.07 20.69
CA ILE A 177 -1.35 4.32 20.04
C ILE A 177 -2.41 5.36 20.37
N ASP A 178 -1.99 6.45 21.01
CA ASP A 178 -2.75 7.68 21.05
C ASP A 178 -2.43 8.50 19.79
N PHE A 179 -3.27 8.35 18.76
CA PHE A 179 -3.07 9.05 17.49
C PHE A 179 -3.19 10.58 17.62
N ARG A 180 -3.88 11.08 18.65
CA ARG A 180 -3.98 12.53 18.88
C ARG A 180 -2.68 13.07 19.47
N ASP A 181 -2.14 12.41 20.48
CA ASP A 181 -0.81 12.77 21.02
C ASP A 181 0.25 12.69 19.91
N LEU A 182 0.21 11.64 19.08
CA LEU A 182 1.13 11.50 17.95
C LEU A 182 1.04 12.69 16.99
N HIS A 183 -0.18 13.10 16.61
CA HIS A 183 -0.40 14.28 15.77
C HIS A 183 0.11 15.58 16.41
N GLU A 184 -0.19 15.81 17.68
CA GLU A 184 0.24 17.01 18.41
C GLU A 184 1.77 17.08 18.54
N ARG A 185 2.45 15.95 18.70
CA ARG A 185 3.91 15.89 18.73
C ARG A 185 4.50 16.18 17.36
N LEU A 186 3.99 15.52 16.31
CA LEU A 186 4.50 15.71 14.94
C LEU A 186 4.30 17.15 14.44
N THR A 187 3.22 17.82 14.80
CA THR A 187 2.97 19.22 14.38
C THR A 187 3.86 20.26 15.08
N LYS A 188 4.41 19.93 16.27
CA LYS A 188 5.36 20.81 16.98
C LYS A 188 6.77 20.77 16.38
N GLU A 189 7.08 19.69 15.66
CA GLU A 189 8.35 19.52 14.99
C GLU A 189 8.44 20.43 13.75
N LYS A 190 9.62 21.01 13.54
CA LYS A 190 9.87 21.92 12.41
C LYS A 190 10.40 21.16 11.22
N TYR A 191 9.50 20.58 10.43
CA TYR A 191 9.90 19.91 9.18
C TYR A 191 9.83 20.84 7.97
N ALA A 192 10.73 20.62 7.00
CA ALA A 192 10.56 21.12 5.63
C ALA A 192 9.59 20.26 4.80
N PHE A 193 9.22 19.10 5.34
CA PHE A 193 8.30 18.12 4.79
C PHE A 193 6.88 18.69 4.62
N ARG A 194 6.26 18.42 3.48
CA ARG A 194 4.90 18.90 3.13
C ARG A 194 3.91 17.78 2.80
N GLY A 195 4.40 16.55 2.65
CA GLY A 195 3.55 15.38 2.43
C GLY A 195 2.72 15.03 3.67
N GLU A 196 1.87 14.03 3.52
CA GLU A 196 1.06 13.47 4.59
C GLU A 196 1.78 12.32 5.30
N ILE A 197 1.51 12.15 6.60
CA ILE A 197 1.92 10.95 7.34
C ILE A 197 0.67 10.15 7.67
N LEU A 198 0.60 8.95 7.10
CA LEU A 198 -0.55 8.05 7.16
C LEU A 198 -0.14 6.77 7.88
N LEU A 199 -0.97 6.32 8.82
CA LEU A 199 -0.81 5.04 9.50
C LEU A 199 -1.97 4.13 9.10
N SER A 200 -1.65 3.00 8.46
CA SER A 200 -2.61 1.99 8.06
C SER A 200 -2.53 0.77 8.96
N PHE A 201 -3.68 0.29 9.42
CA PHE A 201 -3.79 -0.95 10.18
C PHE A 201 -5.09 -1.67 9.89
N ASN A 202 -5.08 -2.98 10.15
CA ASN A 202 -6.27 -3.81 10.08
C ASN A 202 -6.90 -3.92 11.48
N ASN A 203 -8.10 -3.40 11.64
CA ASN A 203 -8.86 -3.51 12.88
C ASN A 203 -9.63 -4.85 12.88
N ASN A 204 -9.20 -5.78 13.76
CA ASN A 204 -9.87 -7.06 14.00
C ASN A 204 -10.15 -7.91 12.75
N SER A 205 -9.27 -7.88 11.75
CA SER A 205 -9.43 -8.60 10.47
C SER A 205 -10.66 -8.19 9.65
N ALA A 206 -11.34 -7.10 10.02
CA ALA A 206 -12.64 -6.72 9.46
C ALA A 206 -12.64 -5.35 8.78
N GLU A 207 -11.79 -4.42 9.23
CA GLU A 207 -11.77 -3.06 8.69
C GLU A 207 -10.34 -2.64 8.40
N MET A 208 -10.17 -1.98 7.26
CA MET A 208 -8.98 -1.21 7.00
C MET A 208 -9.16 0.20 7.53
N VAL A 209 -8.21 0.65 8.34
CA VAL A 209 -8.21 1.99 8.89
C VAL A 209 -6.95 2.71 8.40
N ILE A 210 -7.13 3.93 7.89
CA ILE A 210 -6.04 4.87 7.66
C ILE A 210 -6.27 6.07 8.58
N CYS A 211 -5.29 6.34 9.44
CA CYS A 211 -5.21 7.55 10.25
C CYS A 211 -4.17 8.50 9.63
N GLN A 212 -4.60 9.67 9.22
CA GLN A 212 -3.69 10.78 8.94
C GLN A 212 -3.32 11.46 10.26
N VAL A 213 -2.03 11.52 10.55
CA VAL A 213 -1.49 12.16 11.76
C VAL A 213 -0.69 13.42 11.44
N PHE A 214 -0.43 13.71 10.17
CA PHE A 214 0.19 14.96 9.72
C PHE A 214 -0.18 15.26 8.24
N PRO A 215 -0.29 16.54 7.84
CA PRO A 215 -0.36 17.73 8.71
C PRO A 215 -1.70 17.86 9.43
N ASN A 216 -2.73 17.15 8.95
CA ASN A 216 -4.06 17.13 9.55
C ASN A 216 -4.24 15.91 10.46
N PHE A 217 -5.29 15.94 11.27
CA PHE A 217 -5.76 14.80 12.05
C PHE A 217 -7.07 14.28 11.47
N ALA A 218 -7.00 13.18 10.72
CA ALA A 218 -8.16 12.59 10.06
C ALA A 218 -8.14 11.07 10.14
N LYS A 219 -9.32 10.45 10.08
CA LYS A 219 -9.49 9.00 10.10
C LYS A 219 -10.44 8.58 8.99
N SER A 220 -10.01 7.63 8.19
CA SER A 220 -10.82 6.99 7.17
C SER A 220 -10.91 5.50 7.45
N ILE A 221 -12.11 4.93 7.28
CA ILE A 221 -12.39 3.52 7.53
C ILE A 221 -13.02 2.94 6.27
N LYS A 222 -12.52 1.80 5.83
CA LYS A 222 -13.20 0.97 4.84
C LYS A 222 -13.46 -0.41 5.40
N THR A 223 -14.74 -0.75 5.48
CA THR A 223 -15.17 -2.09 5.86
C THR A 223 -14.69 -3.08 4.80
N PHE A 224 -13.95 -4.08 5.25
CA PHE A 224 -13.57 -5.19 4.41
C PHE A 224 -14.64 -6.28 4.55
N ILE A 225 -15.60 -6.32 3.63
CA ILE A 225 -16.62 -7.37 3.62
C ILE A 225 -16.03 -8.58 2.89
N LEU A 226 -15.79 -9.66 3.64
CA LEU A 226 -15.54 -10.95 3.02
C LEU A 226 -16.76 -11.39 2.20
N PRO A 227 -16.61 -11.70 0.92
CA PRO A 227 -17.73 -12.25 0.15
C PRO A 227 -18.28 -13.56 0.74
N SER A 228 -17.47 -14.38 1.41
CA SER A 228 -17.92 -15.53 2.22
C SER A 228 -18.81 -15.17 3.41
N LEU A 229 -18.82 -13.90 3.83
CA LEU A 229 -19.75 -13.35 4.82
C LEU A 229 -20.94 -12.62 4.18
N LYS A 230 -20.99 -12.48 2.84
CA LYS A 230 -22.22 -12.11 2.13
C LYS A 230 -23.13 -13.33 2.13
N ARG A 231 -23.89 -13.51 3.23
CA ARG A 231 -25.05 -14.40 3.23
C ARG A 231 -26.01 -13.92 2.14
N ILE A 232 -26.23 -14.76 1.13
CA ILE A 232 -27.46 -14.74 0.33
C ILE A 232 -28.44 -15.66 1.05
#